data_AF-A0A7W1VU08-F1
#
_entry.id   AF-A0A7W1VU08-F1
#
_cell.length_a   1.000
_cell.length_b   1.000
_cell.length_c   1.000
_cell.angle_alpha   90.00
_cell.angle_beta   90.00
_cell.angle_gamma   90.00
#
_symmetry.space_group_name_H-M   'P 1'
#
loop_
_entity.id
_entity.type
_entity.pdbx_description
1 polymer ?
#
loop_
_entity_poly.entity_id
_entity_poly.type
_entity_poly.pdbx_seq_one_letter_code
_entity_poly.pdbx_strand_id
1 'polypeptide(L)' 'MSNTEIKASIDQMTDEERFFAVAYLQHLAEQKDPAYQALLAQRMQRMDAGRKLTLEQAQRIHQSLEAEGI' A
#
# COMPACT_ATOMS: atom_id res chain seq x y z
N MET A 1 -0.15 -25.03 8.91
CA MET A 1 0.83 -24.22 9.65
C MET A 1 0.14 -23.67 10.88
N SER A 2 0.75 -23.83 12.04
CA SER A 2 0.32 -23.20 13.30
C SER A 2 0.76 -21.74 13.35
N ASN A 3 0.11 -20.94 14.20
CA ASN A 3 0.53 -19.54 14.43
C ASN A 3 2.00 -19.44 14.86
N THR A 4 2.49 -20.44 15.59
CA THR A 4 3.90 -20.51 16.03
C THR A 4 4.87 -20.70 14.86
N GLU A 5 4.52 -21.56 13.90
CA GLU A 5 5.33 -21.79 12.69
C GLU A 5 5.32 -20.57 11.77
N ILE A 6 4.17 -19.89 11.65
CA ILE A 6 4.05 -18.64 10.87
C ILE A 6 4.94 -17.56 11.48
N LYS A 7 4.91 -17.39 12.80
CA LYS A 7 5.75 -16.41 13.49
C LYS A 7 7.24 -16.71 13.29
N ALA A 8 7.66 -17.95 13.46
CA ALA A 8 9.05 -18.35 13.24
C ALA A 8 9.52 -18.07 11.80
N SER A 9 8.65 -18.24 10.80
CA SER A 9 8.96 -17.91 9.42
C SER A 9 9.08 -16.40 9.20
N ILE A 10 8.23 -15.58 9.81
CA ILE A 10 8.31 -14.11 9.74
C ILE A 10 9.56 -13.57 10.45
N ASP A 11 9.94 -14.17 11.57
CA ASP A 11 11.12 -13.76 12.34
C ASP A 11 12.42 -13.99 11.53
N GLN A 12 12.44 -14.97 10.62
CA GLN A 12 13.56 -15.29 9.74
C GLN A 12 13.61 -14.46 8.45
N MET A 13 12.55 -13.73 8.11
CA MET A 13 12.52 -12.88 6.93
C MET A 13 13.43 -11.67 7.08
N THR A 14 14.04 -11.26 5.97
CA THR A 14 14.68 -9.94 5.84
C THR A 14 13.63 -8.82 5.89
N ASP A 15 14.09 -7.58 6.08
CA ASP A 15 13.17 -6.44 6.15
C ASP A 15 12.44 -6.19 4.82
N GLU A 16 13.10 -6.46 3.69
CA GLU A 16 12.47 -6.40 2.37
C GLU A 16 11.38 -7.48 2.21
N GLU A 17 11.67 -8.72 2.59
CA GLU A 17 10.68 -9.80 2.55
C GLU A 17 9.50 -9.51 3.47
N ARG A 18 9.74 -8.97 4.67
CA ARG A 18 8.68 -8.54 5.58
C ARG A 18 7.85 -7.41 4.99
N PHE A 19 8.48 -6.43 4.34
CA PHE A 19 7.77 -5.35 3.65
C PHE A 19 6.81 -5.91 2.60
N PHE A 20 7.28 -6.81 1.74
CA PHE A 20 6.43 -7.45 0.73
C PHE A 20 5.34 -8.32 1.35
N ALA A 21 5.65 -9.09 2.40
CA ALA A 21 4.67 -9.93 3.09
C ALA A 21 3.54 -9.09 3.70
N VAL A 22 3.86 -7.97 4.34
CA VAL A 22 2.87 -7.03 4.89
C VAL A 22 2.02 -6.44 3.77
N ALA A 23 2.63 -5.94 2.70
CA ALA A 23 1.89 -5.37 1.57
C ALA A 23 0.92 -6.40 0.95
N TYR A 24 1.34 -7.66 0.83
CA TYR A 24 0.50 -8.72 0.30
C TYR A 24 -0.66 -9.08 1.24
N LEU A 25 -0.40 -9.21 2.55
CA LEU A 25 -1.44 -9.48 3.53
C LEU A 25 -2.46 -8.33 3.61
N GLN A 26 -1.99 -7.08 3.52
CA GLN A 26 -2.85 -5.90 3.44
C GLN A 26 -3.75 -5.96 2.20
N HIS A 27 -3.18 -6.25 1.03
CA HIS A 27 -3.97 -6.44 -0.19
C HIS A 27 -5.04 -7.53 -0.04
N LEU A 28 -4.71 -8.67 0.59
CA LEU A 28 -5.68 -9.75 0.82
C LEU A 28 -6.80 -9.34 1.77
N ALA A 29 -6.50 -8.54 2.80
CA ALA A 29 -7.50 -8.00 3.71
C ALA A 29 -8.44 -7.03 2.99
N GLU A 30 -7.86 -6.13 2.20
CA GLU A 30 -8.55 -5.10 1.42
C GLU A 30 -9.43 -5.68 0.29
N GLN A 31 -9.04 -6.81 -0.30
CA GLN A 31 -9.82 -7.48 -1.35
C GLN A 31 -11.22 -7.88 -0.87
N LYS A 32 -11.37 -8.19 0.43
CA LYS A 32 -12.62 -8.66 1.02
C LYS A 32 -13.38 -7.56 1.78
N ASP A 33 -12.81 -6.36 1.88
CA ASP A 33 -13.42 -5.24 2.60
C ASP A 33 -14.29 -4.37 1.65
N PRO A 34 -15.63 -4.37 1.80
CA PRO A 34 -16.51 -3.56 0.95
C PRO A 34 -16.25 -2.06 1.06
N ALA A 35 -15.81 -1.56 2.22
CA ALA A 35 -15.52 -0.14 2.41
C ALA A 35 -14.28 0.26 1.61
N TYR A 36 -13.25 -0.58 1.63
CA TYR A 36 -12.07 -0.38 0.80
C TYR A 36 -12.39 -0.44 -0.70
N GLN A 37 -13.20 -1.40 -1.15
CA GLN A 37 -13.62 -1.50 -2.55
C GLN A 37 -14.39 -0.25 -3.02
N ALA A 38 -15.28 0.29 -2.17
CA ALA A 38 -15.99 1.53 -2.47
C ALA A 38 -15.04 2.73 -2.59
N LEU A 39 -14.06 2.84 -1.69
CA LEU A 39 -13.03 3.87 -1.75
C LEU A 39 -12.18 3.75 -3.03
N LEU A 40 -11.78 2.54 -3.39
CA LEU A 40 -11.00 2.26 -4.59
C LEU A 40 -11.77 2.67 -5.85
N ALA A 41 -13.04 2.29 -5.95
CA ALA A 41 -13.91 2.68 -7.06
C ALA A 41 -14.04 4.21 -7.17
N GLN A 42 -14.21 4.91 -6.05
CA GLN A 42 -14.26 6.38 -6.03
C GLN A 42 -12.94 6.99 -6.52
N ARG A 43 -11.79 6.45 -6.11
CA ARG A 43 -10.47 6.92 -6.57
C ARG A 43 -10.31 6.70 -8.07
N MET A 44 -10.71 5.54 -8.59
CA MET A 44 -10.70 5.25 -10.02
C MET A 44 -11.57 6.23 -10.81
N GLN A 45 -12.79 6.50 -10.36
CA GLN A 45 -13.67 7.50 -10.99
C GLN A 45 -13.05 8.90 -11.01
N ARG A 46 -12.34 9.32 -9.96
CA ARG A 46 -11.63 10.61 -9.94
C ARG A 46 -10.49 10.64 -10.96
N MET A 47 -9.73 9.55 -11.08
CA MET A 47 -8.67 9.43 -12.08
C MET A 47 -9.23 9.44 -13.51
N ASP A 48 -10.32 8.72 -13.77
CA ASP A 48 -10.98 8.68 -15.08
C ASP A 48 -11.58 10.03 -15.46
N ALA A 49 -12.08 10.79 -14.47
CA ALA A 49 -12.51 12.18 -14.64
C ALA A 49 -11.35 13.18 -14.86
N GLY A 50 -10.12 12.70 -15.10
CA GLY A 50 -8.96 13.54 -15.39
C GLY A 50 -8.31 14.17 -14.16
N ARG A 51 -8.77 13.87 -12.94
CA ARG A 51 -8.12 14.31 -11.69
C ARG A 51 -6.95 13.39 -11.33
N LYS A 52 -6.01 13.27 -12.28
CA LYS A 52 -4.72 12.60 -12.10
C LYS A 52 -3.67 13.64 -11.68
N LEU A 53 -2.62 13.18 -11.01
CA LEU A 53 -1.44 13.99 -10.82
C LEU A 53 -0.54 13.84 -12.05
N THR A 54 0.05 14.93 -12.50
CA THR A 54 1.15 14.86 -13.47
C THR A 54 2.41 14.36 -12.77
N LEU A 55 3.37 13.83 -13.55
CA LEU A 55 4.65 13.39 -13.02
C LEU A 55 5.37 14.51 -12.26
N GLU A 56 5.34 15.74 -12.79
CA GLU A 56 5.91 16.93 -12.15
C GLU A 56 5.22 17.31 -10.83
N GLN A 57 3.91 17.05 -10.72
CA GLN A 57 3.18 17.26 -9.47
C GLN A 57 3.56 16.18 -8.45
N ALA A 58 3.68 14.92 -8.88
CA ALA A 58 4.13 13.82 -8.02
C ALA A 58 5.56 14.04 -7.51
N GLN A 59 6.47 14.50 -8.36
CA GLN A 59 7.86 14.82 -7.98
C GLN A 59 7.93 15.96 -6.96
N ARG A 60 7.11 17.00 -7.12
CA ARG A 60 7.03 18.09 -6.13
C ARG A 60 6.50 17.62 -4.78
N ILE A 61 5.48 16.75 -4.78
CA ILE A 61 4.96 16.15 -3.55
C ILE A 61 6.04 15.29 -2.89
N HIS A 62 6.73 14.44 -3.65
CA HIS A 62 7.81 13.59 -3.14
C HIS A 62 8.92 14.43 -2.48
N GLN A 63 9.41 15.47 -3.16
CA GLN A 63 10.41 16.37 -2.59
C GLN A 63 9.93 17.09 -1.32
N SER A 64 8.65 17.45 -1.24
CA SER A 64 8.09 18.05 -0.03
C SER A 64 8.02 17.08 1.14
N LEU A 65 7.68 15.81 0.87
CA LEU A 65 7.63 14.77 1.89
C LEU A 65 9.03 14.43 2.42
N GLU A 66 10.02 14.31 1.51
CA GLU A 66 11.42 14.12 1.90
C GLU A 66 11.94 15.27 2.79
N ALA A 67 11.55 16.51 2.48
CA ALA A 67 11.91 17.67 3.30
C ALA A 67 11.24 17.66 4.69
N GLU A 68 10.08 17.03 4.81
CA GLU A 68 9.37 16.81 6.08
C GLU A 68 9.87 15.56 6.83
N GLY A 69 10.80 14.79 6.25
CA GLY A 69 11.39 13.60 6.86
C GLY A 69 10.51 12.35 6.80
N ILE A 70 9.55 12.33 5.86
CA ILE A 70 8.66 11.19 5.54
C ILE A 70 9.06 10.63 4.18
#